data_AF-A0A1R3L2H5-F1
#
_entry.id   AF-A0A1R3L2H5-F1
#
_cell.length_a   1.000
_cell.length_b   1.000
_cell.length_c   1.000
_cell.angle_alpha   90.00
_cell.angle_beta   90.00
_cell.angle_gamma   90.00
#
_symmetry.space_group_name_H-M   'P 1'
#
loop_
_entity.id
_entity.type
_entity.pdbx_description
1 polymer ?
#
loop_
_entity_poly.entity_id
_entity_poly.type
_entity_poly.pdbx_seq_one_letter_code
_entity_poly.pdbx_strand_id
1 'polypeptide(L)'
;MLRGSGISYDLRRDYPYEVYDQLTFSVPVGTKGDCYDRYFLRVEEMRQSLNIIGQCLNQIPTGSIKSDDQKLTAPTRLQVKQSMESLIQHFKLYTEGYPVPAGETYTAVEAPKGEFGVFTAAADSSRLYRCKIKAPGFLHLQGLDFMTQGHMLADVVTAIGTQDIVFGEVDRTVALYLHVGAEFLAFLFLIVYVGAIAILFLFVIMLLQLKVVATTPAPFASLRAKLLGATAFIAVFGLVDTLSTSLSDFFAISNMGTLKATVATTENLV
;
A
#
# COMPACT_ATOMS: atom_id res chain seq x y z
N MET A 1 16.05 -2.63 -13.41
CA MET A 1 16.12 -3.92 -14.14
C MET A 1 16.88 -3.80 -15.45
N LEU A 2 16.39 -3.02 -16.42
CA LEU A 2 17.03 -2.86 -17.75
C LEU A 2 18.51 -2.44 -17.68
N ARG A 3 18.83 -1.41 -16.89
CA ARG A 3 20.21 -0.95 -16.70
C ARG A 3 21.14 -2.01 -16.13
N GLY A 4 20.64 -2.91 -15.29
CA GLY A 4 21.43 -4.01 -14.72
C GLY A 4 21.89 -5.01 -15.79
N SER A 5 21.09 -5.17 -16.84
CA SER A 5 21.32 -6.12 -17.94
C SER A 5 22.11 -5.52 -19.11
N GLY A 6 22.75 -4.35 -18.94
CA GLY A 6 23.58 -3.73 -19.99
C GLY A 6 22.85 -2.78 -20.92
N ILE A 7 21.54 -2.54 -20.73
CA ILE A 7 20.78 -1.63 -21.59
C ILE A 7 20.86 -0.22 -21.02
N SER A 8 21.52 0.68 -21.76
CA SER A 8 21.67 2.10 -21.41
C SER A 8 20.40 2.90 -21.75
N TYR A 9 19.33 2.70 -20.97
CA TYR A 9 18.06 3.39 -21.13
C TYR A 9 17.68 4.14 -19.85
N ASP A 10 17.38 5.43 -19.97
CA ASP A 10 16.90 6.28 -18.87
C ASP A 10 16.09 7.45 -19.46
N LEU A 11 14.83 7.58 -19.04
CA LEU A 11 13.97 8.64 -19.56
C LEU A 11 14.52 10.04 -19.28
N ARG A 12 15.24 10.24 -18.17
CA ARG A 12 15.78 11.58 -17.83
C ARG A 12 16.81 12.09 -18.85
N ARG A 13 17.43 11.19 -19.62
CA ARG A 13 18.39 11.53 -20.67
C ARG A 13 17.79 11.36 -22.06
N ASP A 14 17.06 10.29 -22.29
CA ASP A 14 16.58 9.93 -23.63
C ASP A 14 15.28 10.68 -23.99
N TYR A 15 14.40 10.93 -23.00
CA TYR A 15 13.15 11.69 -23.12
C TYR A 15 13.02 12.70 -21.95
N PRO A 16 13.88 13.71 -21.94
CA PRO A 16 14.04 14.61 -20.82
C PRO A 16 12.75 15.39 -20.54
N TYR A 17 12.47 15.58 -19.25
CA TYR A 17 11.35 16.35 -18.74
C TYR A 17 11.86 17.38 -17.72
N GLU A 18 11.04 18.40 -17.43
CA GLU A 18 11.38 19.48 -16.51
C GLU A 18 12.73 20.17 -16.86
N VAL A 19 13.76 19.97 -16.04
CA VAL A 19 15.07 20.65 -16.13
C VAL A 19 16.21 19.64 -16.28
N TYR A 20 15.92 18.35 -16.46
CA TYR A 20 16.96 17.31 -16.57
C TYR A 20 17.91 17.53 -17.74
N ASP A 21 17.48 18.23 -18.80
CA ASP A 21 18.32 18.64 -19.93
C ASP A 21 19.48 19.56 -19.59
N GLN A 22 19.33 20.34 -18.51
CA GLN A 22 20.31 21.35 -18.12
C GLN A 22 21.29 20.82 -17.07
N LEU A 23 21.00 19.63 -16.52
CA LEU A 23 21.76 19.02 -15.44
C LEU A 23 22.79 18.04 -16.00
N THR A 24 23.93 17.95 -15.32
CA THR A 24 25.03 17.06 -15.72
C THR A 24 25.11 15.86 -14.79
N PHE A 25 24.74 14.69 -15.29
CA PHE A 25 24.83 13.44 -14.55
C PHE A 25 25.16 12.27 -15.49
N SER A 26 25.75 11.21 -14.94
CA SER A 26 26.02 9.98 -15.68
C SER A 26 25.06 8.88 -15.26
N VAL A 27 24.51 8.14 -16.21
CA VAL A 27 23.64 6.99 -15.95
C VAL A 27 24.51 5.72 -15.84
N PRO A 28 24.57 5.06 -14.68
CA PRO A 28 25.35 3.85 -14.53
C PRO A 28 24.66 2.65 -15.20
N VAL A 29 25.44 1.75 -15.79
CA VAL A 29 24.94 0.56 -16.52
C VAL A 29 25.71 -0.67 -16.05
N GLY A 30 24.99 -1.74 -15.73
CA GLY A 30 25.55 -3.03 -15.32
C GLY A 30 26.02 -3.86 -16.51
N THR A 31 26.71 -4.96 -16.25
CA THR A 31 27.27 -5.81 -17.33
C THR A 31 26.74 -7.24 -17.30
N LYS A 32 26.50 -7.79 -16.11
CA LYS A 32 26.16 -9.21 -15.91
C LYS A 32 24.65 -9.46 -15.79
N GLY A 33 23.87 -8.47 -15.35
CA GLY A 33 22.43 -8.65 -15.09
C GLY A 33 22.10 -9.19 -13.70
N ASP A 34 23.11 -9.44 -12.88
CA ASP A 34 22.98 -10.07 -11.57
C ASP A 34 22.38 -9.14 -10.50
N CYS A 35 21.93 -9.74 -9.39
CA CYS A 35 21.45 -9.00 -8.22
C CYS A 35 22.50 -8.04 -7.65
N TYR A 36 23.79 -8.40 -7.75
CA TYR A 36 24.91 -7.58 -7.30
C TYR A 36 25.09 -6.31 -8.13
N ASP A 37 25.05 -6.43 -9.47
CA ASP A 37 25.12 -5.28 -10.37
C ASP A 37 23.98 -4.30 -10.08
N ARG A 38 22.77 -4.81 -9.85
CA ARG A 38 21.61 -3.97 -9.46
C ARG A 38 21.84 -3.22 -8.17
N TYR A 39 22.44 -3.86 -7.16
CA TYR A 39 22.81 -3.21 -5.90
C TYR A 39 23.83 -2.08 -6.14
N PHE A 40 24.88 -2.33 -6.92
CA PHE A 40 25.89 -1.31 -7.24
C PHE A 40 25.28 -0.12 -7.99
N LEU A 41 24.41 -0.40 -8.97
CA LEU A 41 23.68 0.64 -9.70
C LEU A 41 22.87 1.54 -8.77
N ARG A 42 22.18 0.98 -7.78
CA ARG A 42 21.42 1.77 -6.78
C ARG A 42 22.34 2.69 -5.97
N VAL A 43 23.51 2.19 -5.56
CA VAL A 43 24.49 3.00 -4.82
C VAL A 43 25.03 4.13 -5.68
N GLU A 44 25.30 3.88 -6.95
CA GLU A 44 25.76 4.92 -7.88
C GLU A 44 24.66 5.93 -8.22
N GLU A 45 23.41 5.50 -8.40
CA GLU A 45 22.25 6.38 -8.57
C GLU A 45 22.07 7.32 -7.38
N MET A 46 22.30 6.86 -6.14
CA MET A 46 22.28 7.73 -4.96
C MET A 46 23.37 8.81 -5.03
N ARG A 47 24.59 8.45 -5.45
CA ARG A 47 25.69 9.43 -5.63
C ARG A 47 25.36 10.46 -6.71
N GLN A 48 24.80 10.02 -7.83
CA GLN A 48 24.37 10.92 -8.91
C GLN A 48 23.22 11.82 -8.46
N SER A 49 22.28 11.30 -7.65
CA SER A 49 21.21 12.10 -7.08
C SER A 49 21.74 13.21 -6.18
N LEU A 50 22.77 12.93 -5.37
CA LEU A 50 23.44 13.97 -4.57
C LEU A 50 24.12 15.02 -5.44
N ASN A 51 24.75 14.62 -6.55
CA ASN A 51 25.35 15.55 -7.51
C ASN A 51 24.27 16.48 -8.13
N ILE A 52 23.14 15.90 -8.57
CA ILE A 52 22.00 16.65 -9.09
C ILE A 52 21.48 17.66 -8.06
N ILE A 53 21.29 17.23 -6.80
CA ILE A 53 20.86 18.14 -5.72
C ILE A 53 21.86 19.30 -5.55
N GLY A 54 23.17 19.01 -5.56
CA GLY A 54 24.21 20.04 -5.47
C GLY A 54 24.15 21.05 -6.62
N GLN A 55 23.91 20.59 -7.85
CA GLN A 55 23.74 21.45 -9.03
C GLN A 55 22.49 22.31 -8.92
N CYS A 56 21.35 21.71 -8.56
CA CYS A 56 20.10 22.42 -8.38
C CYS A 56 20.22 23.52 -7.32
N LEU A 57 20.87 23.24 -6.17
CA LEU A 57 21.09 24.23 -5.12
C LEU A 57 21.90 25.44 -5.58
N ASN A 58 22.89 25.23 -6.45
CA ASN A 58 23.71 26.30 -7.00
C ASN A 58 22.98 27.12 -8.07
N GLN A 59 21.99 26.53 -8.75
CA GLN A 59 21.31 27.10 -9.90
C GLN A 59 19.85 27.51 -9.61
N ILE A 60 19.44 27.62 -8.34
CA ILE A 60 18.06 27.98 -7.98
C ILE A 60 17.72 29.37 -8.56
N PRO A 61 16.78 29.45 -9.53
CA PRO A 61 16.31 30.74 -10.01
C PRO A 61 15.35 31.36 -8.99
N THR A 62 15.28 32.69 -8.99
CA THR A 62 14.22 33.42 -8.29
C THR A 62 13.02 33.56 -9.22
N GLY A 63 11.80 33.43 -8.69
CA GLY A 63 10.59 33.51 -9.51
C GLY A 63 9.33 33.01 -8.81
N SER A 64 8.23 33.02 -9.55
CA SER A 64 6.98 32.38 -9.11
C SER A 64 7.11 30.86 -9.16
N ILE A 65 6.53 30.19 -8.16
CA ILE A 65 6.55 28.71 -8.04
C ILE A 65 5.34 28.08 -8.73
N LYS A 66 4.28 28.87 -8.92
CA LYS A 66 3.03 28.47 -9.57
C LYS A 66 2.93 29.19 -10.91
N SER A 67 2.20 28.60 -11.85
CA SER A 67 1.81 29.30 -13.08
C SER A 67 1.01 30.56 -12.76
N ASP A 68 1.11 31.57 -13.62
CA ASP A 68 0.38 32.82 -13.44
C ASP A 68 -1.14 32.68 -13.70
N ASP A 69 -1.55 31.59 -14.36
CA ASP A 69 -2.95 31.29 -14.64
C ASP A 69 -3.74 30.92 -13.38
N GLN A 70 -4.53 31.88 -12.91
CA GLN A 70 -5.38 31.77 -11.73
C GLN A 70 -6.60 30.84 -11.92
N LYS A 71 -6.89 30.44 -13.17
CA LYS A 71 -7.94 29.45 -13.47
C LYS A 71 -7.49 28.01 -13.20
N LEU A 72 -6.18 27.76 -13.21
CA LEU A 72 -5.59 26.44 -12.98
C LEU A 72 -5.00 26.36 -11.57
N THR A 73 -4.33 27.43 -11.13
CA THR A 73 -3.66 27.47 -9.83
C THR A 73 -4.43 28.28 -8.81
N ALA A 74 -4.48 27.76 -7.59
CA ALA A 74 -5.13 28.47 -6.51
C ALA A 74 -4.33 29.75 -6.12
N PRO A 75 -5.02 30.90 -5.97
CA PRO A 75 -4.39 32.17 -5.61
C PRO A 75 -3.82 32.14 -4.19
N THR A 76 -2.97 33.11 -3.87
CA THR A 76 -2.37 33.21 -2.52
C THR A 76 -3.41 33.63 -1.48
N ARG A 77 -3.22 33.20 -0.22
CA ARG A 77 -4.16 33.51 0.88
C ARG A 77 -4.29 35.01 1.16
N LEU A 78 -3.28 35.81 0.83
CA LEU A 78 -3.34 37.26 0.93
C LEU A 78 -4.28 37.85 -0.12
N GLN A 79 -4.14 37.43 -1.39
CA GLN A 79 -4.96 37.90 -2.51
C GLN A 79 -6.44 37.58 -2.31
N VAL A 80 -6.75 36.36 -1.82
CA VAL A 80 -8.13 35.90 -1.53
C VAL A 80 -8.88 36.83 -0.56
N LYS A 81 -8.17 37.47 0.36
CA LYS A 81 -8.79 38.41 1.32
C LYS A 81 -8.97 39.82 0.77
N GLN A 82 -8.21 40.18 -0.26
CA GLN A 82 -8.14 41.54 -0.78
C GLN A 82 -8.97 41.75 -2.04
N SER A 83 -9.12 40.72 -2.87
CA SER A 83 -9.79 40.81 -4.18
C SER A 83 -10.94 39.83 -4.27
N MET A 84 -12.06 40.29 -4.84
CA MET A 84 -13.25 39.46 -4.97
C MET A 84 -13.06 38.37 -6.04
N GLU A 85 -12.33 38.68 -7.11
CA GLU A 85 -12.08 37.76 -8.23
C GLU A 85 -11.31 36.52 -7.76
N SER A 86 -10.27 36.72 -6.95
CA SER A 86 -9.48 35.61 -6.42
C SER A 86 -10.27 34.74 -5.44
N LEU A 87 -11.22 35.33 -4.70
CA LEU A 87 -12.14 34.59 -3.84
C LEU A 87 -13.09 33.71 -4.67
N ILE A 88 -13.64 34.24 -5.76
CA ILE A 88 -14.50 33.47 -6.68
C ILE A 88 -13.73 32.30 -7.30
N GLN A 89 -12.51 32.56 -7.80
CA GLN A 89 -11.67 31.52 -8.40
C GLN A 89 -11.30 30.43 -7.39
N HIS A 90 -10.90 30.82 -6.18
CA HIS A 90 -10.65 29.89 -5.08
C HIS A 90 -11.90 29.03 -4.81
N PHE A 91 -13.08 29.64 -4.71
CA PHE A 91 -14.31 28.90 -4.48
C PHE A 91 -14.64 27.91 -5.60
N LYS A 92 -14.53 28.32 -6.88
CA LYS A 92 -14.80 27.44 -8.03
C LYS A 92 -13.79 26.29 -8.13
N LEU A 93 -12.50 26.56 -7.96
CA LEU A 93 -11.45 25.54 -8.03
C LEU A 93 -11.61 24.44 -6.98
N TYR A 94 -12.00 24.79 -5.75
CA TYR A 94 -12.16 23.82 -4.68
C TYR A 94 -13.53 23.12 -4.64
N THR A 95 -14.56 23.69 -5.29
CA THR A 95 -15.90 23.06 -5.36
C THR A 95 -16.11 22.26 -6.64
N GLU A 96 -15.83 22.84 -7.80
CA GLU A 96 -16.06 22.25 -9.12
C GLU A 96 -14.80 21.64 -9.72
N GLY A 97 -13.64 22.25 -9.49
CA GLY A 97 -12.38 21.96 -10.18
C GLY A 97 -12.26 22.73 -11.50
N TYR A 98 -11.15 22.53 -12.22
CA TYR A 98 -10.96 23.09 -13.56
C TYR A 98 -11.31 22.04 -14.62
N PRO A 99 -12.00 22.42 -15.72
CA PRO A 99 -12.26 21.48 -16.81
C PRO A 99 -10.97 21.17 -17.57
N VAL A 100 -10.72 19.89 -17.81
CA VAL A 100 -9.60 19.43 -18.64
C VAL A 100 -10.13 19.23 -20.06
N PRO A 101 -9.45 19.76 -21.10
CA PRO A 101 -9.88 19.58 -22.49
C PRO A 101 -9.92 18.10 -22.87
N ALA A 102 -10.86 17.73 -23.76
CA ALA A 102 -11.00 16.38 -24.24
C ALA A 102 -9.75 15.91 -24.97
N GLY A 103 -9.26 14.73 -24.59
CA GLY A 103 -8.02 14.18 -25.14
C GLY A 103 -7.52 13.00 -24.32
N GLU A 104 -6.59 12.27 -24.93
CA GLU A 104 -5.91 11.14 -24.30
C GLU A 104 -4.40 11.38 -24.35
N THR A 105 -3.72 11.13 -23.23
CA THR A 105 -2.27 11.28 -23.16
C THR A 105 -1.65 10.16 -22.34
N TYR A 106 -0.46 9.74 -22.72
CA TYR A 106 0.39 8.86 -21.93
C TYR A 106 1.70 9.58 -21.65
N THR A 107 1.96 9.86 -20.38
CA THR A 107 3.20 10.50 -19.93
C THR A 107 3.92 9.57 -18.98
N ALA A 108 5.22 9.39 -19.19
CA ALA A 108 6.06 8.54 -18.36
C ALA A 108 7.23 9.34 -17.78
N VAL A 109 7.60 8.96 -16.55
CA VAL A 109 8.67 9.56 -15.76
C VAL A 109 9.55 8.42 -15.24
N GLU A 110 10.85 8.67 -15.12
CA GLU A 110 11.76 7.70 -14.49
C GLU A 110 11.59 7.77 -12.97
N ALA A 111 10.72 6.91 -12.42
CA ALA A 111 10.70 6.70 -10.98
C ALA A 111 11.96 5.92 -10.56
N PRO A 112 12.35 5.94 -9.26
CA PRO A 112 13.47 5.13 -8.78
C PRO A 112 13.31 3.66 -9.17
N LYS A 113 12.09 3.15 -9.25
CA LYS A 113 11.83 1.75 -9.62
C LYS A 113 11.94 1.46 -11.11
N GLY A 114 11.88 2.47 -11.96
CA GLY A 114 11.87 2.39 -13.42
C GLY A 114 10.79 3.28 -14.02
N GLU A 115 10.41 3.01 -15.27
CA GLU A 115 9.40 3.78 -15.98
C GLU A 115 8.03 3.72 -15.28
N PHE A 116 7.61 4.86 -14.71
CA PHE A 116 6.28 5.06 -14.16
C PHE A 116 5.46 5.92 -15.12
N GLY A 117 4.41 5.32 -15.67
CA GLY A 117 3.55 5.99 -16.65
C GLY A 117 2.15 6.22 -16.15
N VAL A 118 1.53 7.30 -16.60
CA VAL A 118 0.10 7.56 -16.36
C VAL A 118 -0.56 7.83 -17.71
N PHE A 119 -1.55 7.00 -18.02
CA PHE A 119 -2.48 7.23 -19.13
C PHE A 119 -3.72 7.92 -18.59
N THR A 120 -4.06 9.07 -19.16
CA THR A 120 -5.25 9.85 -18.81
C THR A 120 -6.11 10.04 -20.04
N ALA A 121 -7.43 9.92 -19.87
CA ALA A 121 -8.43 10.27 -20.86
C ALA A 121 -9.44 11.23 -20.22
N ALA A 122 -9.66 12.38 -20.86
CA ALA A 122 -10.58 13.42 -20.43
C ALA A 122 -11.68 13.64 -21.48
N ALA A 123 -12.88 14.03 -21.03
CA ALA A 123 -14.04 14.33 -21.87
C ALA A 123 -14.64 15.69 -21.47
N ASP A 124 -13.86 16.77 -21.64
CA ASP A 124 -14.26 18.17 -21.34
C ASP A 124 -14.93 18.35 -19.97
N SER A 125 -14.41 17.66 -18.95
CA SER A 125 -14.97 17.59 -17.60
C SER A 125 -13.88 17.88 -16.57
N SER A 126 -14.26 18.32 -15.37
CA SER A 126 -13.32 18.50 -14.25
C SER A 126 -12.84 17.18 -13.65
N ARG A 127 -13.55 16.08 -13.94
CA ARG A 127 -13.16 14.73 -13.60
C ARG A 127 -12.66 13.98 -14.83
N LEU A 128 -11.56 13.26 -14.65
CA LEU A 128 -11.02 12.37 -15.68
C LEU A 128 -12.00 11.22 -15.95
N TYR A 129 -12.21 10.91 -17.23
CA TYR A 129 -13.01 9.76 -17.64
C TYR A 129 -12.31 8.45 -17.29
N ARG A 130 -10.99 8.40 -17.54
CA ARG A 130 -10.16 7.23 -17.21
C ARG A 130 -8.76 7.67 -16.82
N CYS A 131 -8.23 7.03 -15.78
CA CYS A 131 -6.83 7.13 -15.39
C CYS A 131 -6.27 5.72 -15.21
N LYS A 132 -5.23 5.36 -15.98
CA LYS A 132 -4.55 4.07 -15.91
C LYS A 132 -3.07 4.30 -15.64
N ILE A 133 -2.62 3.84 -14.48
CA ILE A 133 -1.22 3.90 -14.08
C ILE A 133 -0.48 2.66 -14.63
N LYS A 134 0.71 2.83 -15.19
CA LYS A 134 1.66 1.76 -15.49
C LYS A 134 2.72 1.78 -14.39
N ALA A 135 2.59 0.85 -13.45
CA ALA A 135 3.54 0.68 -12.36
C ALA A 135 4.71 -0.21 -12.81
N PRO A 136 5.97 0.18 -12.59
CA PRO A 136 7.13 -0.62 -12.96
C PRO A 136 7.16 -1.95 -12.19
N GLY A 137 6.80 -1.94 -10.90
CA GLY A 137 6.78 -3.14 -10.05
C GLY A 137 5.84 -4.24 -10.57
N PHE A 138 4.75 -3.89 -11.27
CA PHE A 138 3.82 -4.87 -11.83
C PHE A 138 4.47 -5.70 -12.94
N LEU A 139 5.24 -5.05 -13.81
CA LEU A 139 5.97 -5.72 -14.89
C LEU A 139 7.15 -6.54 -14.36
N HIS A 140 7.84 -6.05 -13.33
CA HIS A 140 8.92 -6.79 -12.68
C HIS A 140 8.41 -8.09 -12.03
N LEU A 141 7.28 -8.01 -11.31
CA LEU A 141 6.68 -9.16 -10.66
C LEU A 141 6.19 -10.21 -11.66
N GLN A 142 5.68 -9.78 -12.82
CA GLN A 142 5.32 -10.70 -13.90
C GLN A 142 6.53 -11.51 -14.42
N GLY A 143 7.73 -10.92 -14.41
CA GLY A 143 8.96 -11.59 -14.81
C GLY A 143 9.63 -12.42 -13.71
N LEU A 144 9.10 -12.43 -12.48
CA LEU A 144 9.71 -13.11 -11.33
C LEU A 144 9.79 -14.62 -11.55
N ASP A 145 8.72 -15.24 -12.05
CA ASP A 145 8.69 -16.69 -12.32
C ASP A 145 9.88 -17.08 -13.20
N PHE A 146 10.04 -16.42 -14.36
CA PHE A 146 11.15 -16.64 -15.27
C PHE A 146 12.53 -16.44 -14.62
N MET A 147 12.70 -15.41 -13.79
CA MET A 147 13.98 -15.14 -13.12
C MET A 147 14.34 -16.15 -12.02
N THR A 148 13.36 -16.86 -11.46
CA THR A 148 13.57 -17.78 -10.33
C THR A 148 13.63 -19.25 -10.74
N GLN A 149 13.39 -19.56 -12.02
CA GLN A 149 13.50 -20.92 -12.54
C GLN A 149 14.93 -21.45 -12.39
N GLY A 150 15.06 -22.60 -11.69
CA GLY A 150 16.35 -23.24 -11.45
C GLY A 150 17.15 -22.72 -10.25
N HIS A 151 16.58 -21.78 -9.49
CA HIS A 151 17.19 -21.24 -8.27
C HIS A 151 16.65 -21.89 -6.99
N MET A 152 17.36 -21.69 -5.87
CA MET A 152 16.90 -22.17 -4.57
C MET A 152 15.82 -21.23 -4.00
N LEU A 153 15.00 -21.73 -3.07
CA LEU A 153 14.02 -20.90 -2.34
C LEU A 153 14.68 -19.70 -1.63
N ALA A 154 15.93 -19.84 -1.18
CA ALA A 154 16.67 -18.74 -0.57
C ALA A 154 16.95 -17.59 -1.56
N ASP A 155 17.16 -17.91 -2.84
CA ASP A 155 17.46 -16.94 -3.90
C ASP A 155 16.20 -16.19 -4.37
N VAL A 156 15.02 -16.77 -4.17
CA VAL A 156 13.74 -16.09 -4.47
C VAL A 156 13.60 -14.82 -3.64
N VAL A 157 14.02 -14.86 -2.37
CA VAL A 157 13.97 -13.69 -1.47
C VAL A 157 14.90 -12.59 -1.97
N THR A 158 16.10 -12.93 -2.45
CA THR A 158 17.04 -11.94 -2.99
C THR A 158 16.55 -11.38 -4.32
N ALA A 159 15.96 -12.22 -5.18
CA ALA A 159 15.35 -11.79 -6.44
C ALA A 159 14.21 -10.79 -6.21
N ILE A 160 13.33 -11.04 -5.22
CA ILE A 160 12.26 -10.12 -4.81
C ILE A 160 12.86 -8.82 -4.26
N GLY A 161 13.86 -8.92 -3.38
CA GLY A 161 14.51 -7.76 -2.78
C GLY A 161 15.16 -6.83 -3.81
N THR A 162 15.79 -7.38 -4.84
CA THR A 162 16.45 -6.55 -5.88
C THR A 162 15.50 -5.87 -6.85
N GLN A 163 14.26 -6.37 -6.99
CA GLN A 163 13.23 -5.75 -7.81
C GLN A 163 12.59 -4.52 -7.13
N ASP A 164 12.77 -4.37 -5.81
CA ASP A 164 12.18 -3.31 -5.00
C ASP A 164 10.66 -3.21 -5.19
N ILE A 165 9.94 -4.30 -4.90
CA ILE A 165 8.49 -4.40 -5.09
C ILE A 165 7.78 -3.74 -3.91
N VAL A 166 6.91 -2.77 -4.19
CA VAL A 166 5.95 -2.24 -3.20
C VAL A 166 4.56 -2.60 -3.68
N PHE A 167 3.83 -3.36 -2.87
CA PHE A 167 2.51 -3.85 -3.28
C PHE A 167 1.48 -2.73 -3.47
N GLY A 168 1.69 -1.54 -2.89
CA GLY A 168 0.80 -0.39 -3.10
C GLY A 168 0.72 0.09 -4.56
N GLU A 169 1.78 -0.05 -5.35
CA GLU A 169 1.77 0.32 -6.79
C GLU A 169 1.35 -0.86 -7.69
N VAL A 170 1.69 -2.09 -7.32
CA VAL A 170 1.35 -3.31 -8.06
C VAL A 170 -0.14 -3.55 -7.98
N ASP A 171 -0.66 -3.51 -6.76
CA ASP A 171 -1.98 -3.99 -6.39
C ASP A 171 -2.94 -2.81 -6.22
N ARG A 172 -3.26 -2.20 -7.36
CA ARG A 172 -4.15 -1.04 -7.44
C ARG A 172 -5.62 -1.38 -7.14
N THR A 173 -5.96 -2.66 -7.10
CA THR A 173 -7.24 -3.19 -6.64
C THR A 173 -7.31 -3.30 -5.13
N VAL A 174 -6.19 -3.29 -4.39
CA VAL A 174 -6.21 -3.38 -2.91
C VAL A 174 -6.87 -2.17 -2.29
N ALA A 175 -6.73 -0.97 -2.86
CA ALA A 175 -7.52 0.21 -2.44
C ALA A 175 -9.03 0.01 -2.67
N LEU A 176 -9.40 -0.74 -3.71
CA LEU A 176 -10.78 -1.12 -4.00
C LEU A 176 -11.27 -2.22 -3.03
N TYR A 177 -10.41 -3.17 -2.63
CA TYR A 177 -10.68 -4.13 -1.54
C TYR A 177 -10.77 -3.46 -0.16
N LEU A 178 -10.01 -2.38 0.07
CA LEU A 178 -10.11 -1.56 1.29
C LEU A 178 -11.43 -0.78 1.35
N HIS A 179 -12.00 -0.42 0.20
CA HIS A 179 -13.35 0.15 0.09
C HIS A 179 -14.47 -0.91 0.06
N VAL A 180 -14.17 -2.15 -0.35
CA VAL A 180 -15.15 -3.26 -0.45
C VAL A 180 -15.19 -4.16 0.81
N GLY A 181 -14.32 -3.93 1.80
CA GLY A 181 -14.35 -4.62 3.09
C GLY A 181 -13.36 -5.76 3.18
N ALA A 182 -12.14 -5.44 3.64
CA ALA A 182 -11.07 -6.41 3.86
C ALA A 182 -11.16 -7.03 5.27
N GLU A 183 -12.22 -7.78 5.55
CA GLU A 183 -12.26 -8.62 6.76
C GLU A 183 -11.14 -9.67 6.74
N PHE A 184 -10.79 -10.17 5.55
CA PHE A 184 -9.76 -11.20 5.36
C PHE A 184 -8.34 -10.70 5.66
N LEU A 185 -8.01 -9.47 5.28
CA LEU A 185 -6.67 -8.91 5.51
C LEU A 185 -6.47 -8.57 7.00
N ALA A 186 -7.52 -8.09 7.67
CA ALA A 186 -7.51 -7.90 9.12
C ALA A 186 -7.32 -9.24 9.86
N PHE A 187 -7.98 -10.31 9.42
CA PHE A 187 -7.78 -11.65 9.97
C PHE A 187 -6.35 -12.17 9.75
N LEU A 188 -5.76 -11.95 8.58
CA LEU A 188 -4.38 -12.35 8.29
C LEU A 188 -3.39 -11.62 9.21
N PHE A 189 -3.53 -10.29 9.38
CA PHE A 189 -2.69 -9.53 10.30
C PHE A 189 -2.89 -9.93 11.76
N LEU A 190 -4.12 -10.27 12.17
CA LEU A 190 -4.42 -10.76 13.52
C LEU A 190 -3.77 -12.12 13.77
N ILE A 191 -3.81 -13.06 12.81
CA ILE A 191 -3.16 -14.37 12.92
C ILE A 191 -1.64 -14.21 13.06
N VAL A 192 -1.03 -13.36 12.23
CA VAL A 192 0.42 -13.11 12.29
C VAL A 192 0.81 -12.45 13.62
N TYR A 193 0.01 -11.49 14.10
CA TYR A 193 0.28 -10.77 15.35
C TYR A 193 0.15 -11.67 16.58
N VAL A 194 -0.92 -12.48 16.66
CA VAL A 194 -1.10 -13.47 17.74
C VAL A 194 -0.01 -14.54 17.69
N GLY A 195 0.37 -14.99 16.50
CA GLY A 195 1.47 -15.93 16.31
C GLY A 195 2.81 -15.37 16.80
N ALA A 196 3.12 -14.11 16.48
CA ALA A 196 4.34 -13.45 16.93
C ALA A 196 4.38 -13.28 18.47
N ILE A 197 3.26 -12.92 19.10
CA ILE A 197 3.16 -12.81 20.56
C ILE A 197 3.36 -14.18 21.22
N ALA A 198 2.76 -15.24 20.68
CA ALA A 198 2.91 -16.59 21.23
C ALA A 198 4.37 -17.07 21.17
N ILE A 199 5.07 -16.79 20.06
CA ILE A 199 6.49 -17.13 19.90
C ILE A 199 7.35 -16.31 20.86
N LEU A 200 7.09 -15.00 21.00
CA LEU A 200 7.79 -14.13 21.95
C LEU A 200 7.59 -14.61 23.40
N PHE A 201 6.37 -14.99 23.76
CA PHE A 201 6.04 -15.50 25.08
C PHE A 201 6.72 -16.84 25.38
N LEU A 202 6.74 -17.77 24.42
CA LEU A 202 7.47 -19.02 24.53
C LEU A 202 8.98 -18.78 24.72
N PHE A 203 9.53 -17.81 24.00
CA PHE A 203 10.94 -17.43 24.11
C PHE A 203 11.27 -16.82 25.48
N VAL A 204 10.39 -15.99 26.04
CA VAL A 204 10.52 -15.43 27.40
C VAL A 204 10.47 -16.55 28.45
N ILE A 205 9.57 -17.52 28.33
CA ILE A 205 9.52 -18.69 29.21
C ILE A 205 10.80 -19.52 29.11
N MET A 206 11.37 -19.68 27.91
CA MET A 206 12.65 -20.39 27.74
C MET A 206 13.84 -19.65 28.36
N LEU A 207 13.84 -18.31 28.36
CA LEU A 207 14.87 -17.49 28.99
C LEU A 207 14.75 -17.47 30.52
N LEU A 208 13.53 -17.51 31.03
CA LEU A 208 13.26 -17.73 32.45
C LEU A 208 13.55 -19.20 32.77
N GLN A 209 14.78 -19.50 33.22
CA GLN A 209 15.20 -20.77 33.80
C GLN A 209 14.41 -21.09 35.08
N LEU A 210 13.09 -21.29 34.95
CA LEU A 210 12.19 -21.70 36.01
C LEU A 210 12.58 -23.13 36.40
N LYS A 211 13.38 -23.23 37.46
CA LYS A 211 13.58 -24.49 38.17
C LYS A 211 12.24 -24.93 38.73
N VAL A 212 11.60 -25.87 38.06
CA VAL A 212 10.50 -26.65 38.63
C VAL A 212 11.12 -27.47 39.76
N VAL A 213 10.94 -26.99 40.98
CA VAL A 213 11.35 -27.70 42.20
C VAL A 213 10.46 -28.95 42.32
N ALA A 214 11.04 -30.11 42.01
CA ALA A 214 10.41 -31.39 42.25
C ALA A 214 10.42 -31.69 43.76
N THR A 215 9.28 -31.53 44.43
CA THR A 215 9.07 -32.10 45.76
C THR A 215 8.65 -33.58 45.62
N THR A 216 9.36 -34.41 46.37
CA THR A 216 9.29 -35.87 46.66
C THR A 216 7.97 -36.66 46.41
N PRO A 217 8.06 -37.99 46.21
CA PRO A 217 6.98 -38.79 45.65
C PRO A 217 5.90 -39.17 46.69
N ALA A 218 4.63 -38.89 46.37
CA ALA A 218 3.45 -39.47 47.02
C ALA A 218 2.51 -40.07 45.96
N PRO A 219 1.87 -41.23 46.20
CA PRO A 219 1.42 -42.15 45.15
C PRO A 219 0.07 -41.80 44.48
N PHE A 220 -0.27 -40.52 44.31
CA PHE A 220 -1.55 -40.09 43.69
C PHE A 220 -1.45 -38.78 42.87
N ALA A 221 -0.37 -38.57 42.11
CA ALA A 221 -0.14 -37.31 41.39
C ALA A 221 -0.13 -37.43 39.84
N SER A 222 -0.62 -38.53 39.24
CA SER A 222 -0.62 -38.71 37.78
C SER A 222 -1.87 -38.19 37.06
N LEU A 223 -2.89 -37.69 37.78
CA LEU A 223 -4.16 -37.26 37.16
C LEU A 223 -4.37 -35.74 37.04
N ARG A 224 -3.66 -34.91 37.82
CA ARG A 224 -3.92 -33.46 37.88
C ARG A 224 -3.03 -32.61 36.96
N ALA A 225 -1.83 -33.07 36.59
CA ALA A 225 -0.91 -32.30 35.75
C ALA A 225 -1.28 -32.31 34.25
N LYS A 226 -1.93 -33.37 33.76
CA LYS A 226 -2.49 -33.40 32.39
C LYS A 226 -3.77 -32.58 32.25
N LEU A 227 -4.50 -32.35 33.34
CA LEU A 227 -5.75 -31.58 33.30
C LEU A 227 -5.51 -30.07 33.18
N LEU A 228 -4.45 -29.53 33.80
CA LEU A 228 -4.22 -28.07 33.79
C LEU A 228 -3.75 -27.52 32.42
N GLY A 229 -3.02 -28.31 31.63
CA GLY A 229 -2.65 -27.92 30.26
C GLY A 229 -3.83 -27.96 29.28
N ALA A 230 -4.74 -28.92 29.47
CA ALA A 230 -5.95 -29.04 28.64
C ALA A 230 -6.99 -27.96 28.98
N THR A 231 -7.13 -27.56 30.25
CA THR A 231 -8.09 -26.51 30.64
C THR A 231 -7.69 -25.12 30.15
N ALA A 232 -6.40 -24.83 29.97
CA ALA A 232 -5.94 -23.57 29.38
C ALA A 232 -6.23 -23.49 27.86
N PHE A 233 -6.11 -24.62 27.15
CA PHE A 233 -6.44 -24.71 25.72
C PHE A 233 -7.96 -24.65 25.47
N ILE A 234 -8.77 -25.25 26.36
CA ILE A 234 -10.24 -25.21 26.30
C ILE A 234 -10.79 -23.83 26.71
N ALA A 235 -10.15 -23.10 27.63
CA ALA A 235 -10.61 -21.77 28.05
C ALA A 235 -10.45 -20.71 26.95
N VAL A 236 -9.42 -20.82 26.09
CA VAL A 236 -9.20 -19.89 24.97
C VAL A 236 -10.17 -20.17 23.82
N PHE A 237 -10.50 -21.45 23.56
CA PHE A 237 -11.51 -21.81 22.55
C PHE A 237 -12.96 -21.64 23.04
N GLY A 238 -13.25 -21.86 24.33
CA GLY A 238 -14.59 -21.69 24.90
C GLY A 238 -15.07 -20.23 24.98
N LEU A 239 -14.14 -19.27 24.90
CA LEU A 239 -14.48 -17.85 24.77
C LEU A 239 -15.00 -17.50 23.36
N VAL A 240 -14.61 -18.27 22.34
CA VAL A 240 -15.14 -18.13 20.97
C VAL A 240 -16.55 -18.73 20.87
N ASP A 241 -16.81 -19.86 21.55
CA ASP A 241 -18.14 -20.48 21.56
C ASP A 241 -19.17 -19.62 22.33
N THR A 242 -18.78 -19.00 23.44
CA THR A 242 -19.66 -18.11 24.23
C THR A 242 -19.94 -16.76 23.55
N LEU A 243 -19.04 -16.28 22.69
CA LEU A 243 -19.29 -15.15 21.79
C LEU A 243 -20.18 -15.52 20.59
N SER A 244 -20.08 -16.76 20.10
CA SER A 244 -20.96 -17.25 19.02
C SER A 244 -22.40 -17.49 19.48
N THR A 245 -22.60 -18.01 20.71
CA THR A 245 -23.93 -18.25 21.28
C THR A 245 -24.63 -16.97 21.71
N SER A 246 -23.87 -15.99 22.25
CA SER A 246 -24.43 -14.67 22.56
C SER A 246 -24.86 -13.88 21.32
N LEU A 247 -24.20 -14.07 20.16
CA LEU A 247 -24.63 -13.49 18.89
C LEU A 247 -25.85 -14.22 18.28
N SER A 248 -25.95 -15.55 18.37
CA SER A 248 -27.15 -16.27 17.93
C SER A 248 -28.38 -15.95 18.77
N ASP A 249 -28.20 -15.73 20.09
CA ASP A 249 -29.28 -15.34 20.99
C ASP A 249 -29.71 -13.88 20.79
N PHE A 250 -28.79 -12.98 20.42
CA PHE A 250 -29.12 -11.60 20.03
C PHE A 250 -29.91 -11.55 18.71
N PHE A 251 -29.59 -12.41 17.74
CA PHE A 251 -30.37 -12.54 16.50
C PHE A 251 -31.74 -13.19 16.73
N ALA A 252 -31.87 -14.15 17.67
CA ALA A 252 -33.15 -14.77 18.01
C ALA A 252 -34.12 -13.80 18.72
N ILE A 253 -33.61 -12.87 19.54
CA ILE A 253 -34.42 -11.85 20.22
C ILE A 253 -34.87 -10.73 19.27
N SER A 254 -34.10 -10.43 18.22
CA SER A 254 -34.49 -9.43 17.21
C SER A 254 -35.68 -9.86 16.31
N ASN A 255 -35.94 -11.17 16.20
CA ASN A 255 -36.99 -11.73 15.34
C ASN A 255 -38.33 -12.01 16.06
N MET A 256 -38.45 -11.70 17.35
CA MET A 256 -39.65 -11.97 18.15
C MET A 256 -40.37 -10.69 18.65
N GLY A 257 -40.13 -9.55 17.98
CA GLY A 257 -40.60 -8.25 18.46
C GLY A 257 -40.94 -7.23 17.37
N THR A 258 -41.57 -7.61 16.26
CA THR A 258 -42.28 -6.65 15.39
C THR A 258 -43.69 -7.14 15.05
N LEU A 259 -44.61 -6.60 15.85
CA LEU A 259 -46.00 -6.28 15.54
C LEU A 259 -46.49 -6.63 14.12
N LYS A 260 -47.47 -7.55 14.10
CA LYS A 260 -48.56 -7.60 13.12
C LYS A 260 -49.10 -6.18 12.88
N ALA A 261 -48.77 -5.60 11.74
CA ALA A 261 -49.48 -4.48 11.15
C ALA A 261 -49.39 -4.57 9.62
N THR A 262 -50.15 -5.49 9.04
CA THR A 262 -50.49 -5.47 7.61
C THR A 262 -51.96 -5.86 7.44
N VAL A 263 -52.75 -4.81 7.21
CA VAL A 263 -53.98 -4.72 6.42
C VAL A 263 -54.42 -6.01 5.72
N ALA A 264 -55.56 -6.54 6.14
CA ALA A 264 -56.40 -7.43 5.34
C ALA A 264 -57.87 -6.98 5.49
N THR A 265 -58.31 -6.21 4.49
CA THR A 265 -59.66 -6.18 3.90
C THR A 265 -60.87 -6.45 4.81
N THR A 266 -61.57 -5.38 5.19
CA THR A 266 -63.02 -5.42 5.43
C THR A 266 -63.75 -5.13 4.12
N GLU A 267 -64.21 -6.17 3.44
CA GLU A 267 -65.38 -6.09 2.56
C GLU A 267 -66.33 -7.23 2.94
N ASN A 268 -67.61 -6.85 3.07
CA ASN A 268 -68.81 -7.66 3.29
C ASN A 268 -69.17 -7.97 4.75
N LEU A 269 -69.97 -7.09 5.35
CA LEU A 269 -71.40 -7.34 5.61
C LEU A 269 -72.05 -6.14 6.33
N VAL A 270 -73.04 -5.57 5.64
CA VAL A 270 -74.09 -4.61 6.06
C VAL A 270 -73.69 -3.14 6.20
#